data_AF-M1EL43-F1
#
_entry.id   AF-M1EL43-F1
#
_cell.length_a   1.000
_cell.length_b   1.000
_cell.length_c   1.000
_cell.angle_alpha   90.00
_cell.angle_beta   90.00
_cell.angle_gamma   90.00
#
_symmetry.space_group_name_H-M   'P 1'
#
loop_
_entity.id
_entity.type
_entity.pdbx_description
1 polymer ?
#
loop_
_entity_poly.entity_id
_entity_poly.type
_entity_poly.pdbx_seq_one_letter_code
_entity_poly.pdbx_strand_id
1 'polypeptide(L)' 'RLSAENPDVGAICEMPSLSRKNDLIIWIRLVPLQEEIYRKFVSLDHIKELLMETRSPLAELGVLKKLCDHPRL' A
#
# COMPACT_ATOMS: atom_id res chain seq x y z
N ARG A 1 -27.69 -10.61 56.80
CA ARG A 1 -26.95 -11.63 56.02
C ARG A 1 -27.40 -11.50 54.57
N LEU A 2 -26.43 -11.62 53.65
CA LEU A 2 -26.54 -11.54 52.19
C LEU A 2 -26.51 -10.11 51.62
N SER A 3 -25.31 -9.52 51.59
CA SER A 3 -24.97 -8.52 50.58
C SER A 3 -24.44 -9.27 49.37
N ALA A 4 -25.03 -9.03 48.21
CA ALA A 4 -24.64 -9.67 46.95
C ALA A 4 -23.20 -9.28 46.59
N GLU A 5 -22.37 -10.29 46.32
CA GLU A 5 -21.02 -10.12 45.79
C GLU A 5 -21.15 -9.90 44.27
N ASN A 6 -20.78 -8.71 43.79
CA ASN A 6 -20.70 -8.43 42.36
C ASN A 6 -19.35 -8.98 41.84
N PRO A 7 -19.31 -9.92 40.89
CA PRO A 7 -18.06 -10.39 40.33
C PRO A 7 -17.68 -9.49 39.14
N ASP A 8 -17.15 -8.30 39.41
CA ASP A 8 -16.54 -7.46 38.37
C ASP A 8 -15.29 -6.75 38.90
N VAL A 9 -14.30 -7.53 39.34
CA VAL A 9 -12.95 -7.00 39.61
C VAL A 9 -11.94 -7.96 39.02
N GLY A 10 -11.37 -7.57 37.88
CA GLY A 10 -10.01 -7.97 37.51
C GLY A 10 -9.87 -9.01 36.42
N ALA A 11 -10.66 -8.95 35.34
CA ALA A 11 -10.18 -9.52 34.08
C ALA A 11 -8.97 -8.66 33.62
N ILE A 12 -7.77 -9.08 34.02
CA ILE A 12 -6.52 -8.49 33.56
C ILE A 12 -6.49 -8.72 32.05
N CYS A 13 -6.74 -7.66 31.28
CA CYS A 13 -6.60 -7.70 29.83
C CYS A 13 -5.09 -7.70 29.53
N GLU A 14 -4.45 -8.86 29.69
CA GLU A 14 -3.05 -9.04 29.34
C GLU A 14 -2.93 -9.02 27.81
N MET A 15 -2.33 -7.95 27.29
CA MET A 15 -2.01 -7.89 25.88
C MET A 15 -1.00 -8.99 25.54
N PRO A 16 -1.24 -9.81 24.52
CA PRO A 16 -0.33 -10.88 24.15
C PRO A 16 1.02 -10.30 23.71
N SER A 17 2.11 -10.95 24.11
CA SER A 17 3.44 -10.60 23.60
C SER A 17 3.54 -11.04 22.13
N LEU A 18 3.84 -10.08 21.26
CA LEU A 18 4.04 -10.33 19.84
C LEU A 18 5.53 -10.52 19.54
N SER A 19 5.83 -11.44 18.63
CA SER A 19 7.18 -11.58 18.07
C SER A 19 7.58 -10.31 17.32
N ARG A 20 8.88 -10.02 17.27
CA ARG A 20 9.43 -8.91 16.48
C ARG A 20 9.09 -9.07 14.99
N LYS A 21 8.43 -8.07 14.42
CA LYS A 21 8.25 -7.93 12.97
C LYS A 21 9.52 -7.35 12.36
N ASN A 22 10.07 -8.03 11.36
CA ASN A 22 11.21 -7.53 10.59
C ASN A 22 10.72 -7.16 9.18
N ASP A 23 10.82 -5.88 8.82
CA ASP A 23 10.49 -5.38 7.49
C ASP A 23 11.76 -5.30 6.63
N LEU A 24 11.65 -5.73 5.36
CA LEU A 24 12.74 -5.66 4.38
C LEU A 24 12.27 -4.90 3.15
N ILE A 25 13.01 -3.87 2.76
CA ILE A 25 12.77 -3.09 1.55
C ILE A 25 13.79 -3.52 0.51
N ILE A 26 13.33 -4.01 -0.64
CA ILE A 26 14.17 -4.40 -1.78
C ILE A 26 13.91 -3.43 -2.93
N TRP A 27 14.95 -2.73 -3.35
CA TRP A 27 14.90 -1.84 -4.51
C TRP A 27 15.30 -2.61 -5.77
N ILE A 28 14.35 -2.77 -6.69
CA ILE A 28 14.56 -3.48 -7.95
C ILE A 28 14.56 -2.45 -9.08
N ARG A 29 15.55 -2.55 -9.99
CA ARG A 29 15.58 -1.72 -11.20
C ARG A 29 14.61 -2.26 -12.24
N LEU A 30 13.94 -1.37 -12.95
CA LEU A 30 13.14 -1.72 -14.12
C LEU A 30 14.03 -2.32 -15.21
N VAL A 31 13.51 -3.32 -15.94
CA VAL A 31 14.20 -3.80 -17.14
C VAL A 31 14.03 -2.79 -18.27
N PRO A 32 14.93 -2.75 -19.29
CA PRO A 32 14.90 -1.71 -20.33
C PRO A 32 13.55 -1.54 -21.02
N LEU A 33 12.85 -2.64 -21.30
CA LEU A 33 11.50 -2.61 -21.89
C LEU A 33 10.47 -1.96 -20.97
N GLN A 34 10.49 -2.25 -19.66
CA GLN A 34 9.59 -1.61 -18.70
C GLN A 34 9.86 -0.11 -18.61
N GLU A 35 11.14 0.27 -18.61
CA GLU A 35 11.54 1.68 -18.58
C GLU A 35 11.07 2.42 -19.84
N GLU A 36 11.21 1.80 -21.01
CA GLU A 36 10.74 2.39 -22.27
C GLU A 36 9.21 2.59 -22.27
N ILE A 37 8.44 1.57 -21.88
CA ILE A 37 6.98 1.66 -21.82
C ILE A 37 6.57 2.71 -20.78
N TYR A 38 7.26 2.76 -19.63
CA TYR A 38 6.99 3.74 -18.57
C TYR A 38 7.19 5.16 -19.08
N ARG A 39 8.33 5.41 -19.74
CA ARG A 39 8.66 6.72 -20.33
C ARG A 39 7.65 7.15 -21.39
N LYS A 40 7.19 6.21 -22.24
CA LYS A 40 6.16 6.48 -23.24
C LYS A 40 4.83 6.83 -22.58
N PHE A 41 4.41 6.06 -21.57
CA PHE A 41 3.15 6.28 -20.86
C PHE A 41 3.09 7.65 -20.17
N VAL A 42 4.12 8.01 -19.38
CA VAL A 42 4.15 9.31 -18.69
C VAL A 42 4.32 10.50 -19.63
N SER A 43 4.73 10.25 -20.88
CA SER A 43 4.86 11.28 -21.90
C SER A 43 3.55 11.61 -22.61
N LEU A 44 2.49 10.81 -22.44
CA LEU A 44 1.17 11.05 -23.04
C LEU A 44 0.56 12.34 -22.46
N ASP A 45 0.00 13.18 -23.33
CA ASP A 45 -0.46 14.52 -22.92
C ASP A 45 -1.60 14.47 -21.90
N HIS A 46 -2.57 13.57 -22.09
CA HIS A 46 -3.63 13.35 -21.10
C HIS A 46 -3.10 12.85 -19.74
N ILE A 47 -1.97 12.13 -19.72
CA ILE A 47 -1.33 11.69 -18.47
C ILE A 47 -0.61 12.87 -17.81
N LYS A 48 0.10 13.70 -18.57
CA LYS A 48 0.73 14.92 -18.04
C LYS A 48 -0.32 15.87 -17.45
N GLU A 49 -1.41 16.09 -18.17
CA GLU A 49 -2.54 16.91 -17.72
C GLU A 49 -3.15 16.35 -16.44
N LEU A 50 -3.43 15.05 -16.41
CA LEU A 50 -3.99 14.38 -15.23
C LEU A 50 -3.04 14.35 -14.02
N LEU A 51 -1.72 14.30 -14.24
CA LEU A 51 -0.71 14.45 -13.18
C LEU A 51 -0.59 15.90 -12.68
N MET A 52 -0.95 16.89 -13.51
CA MET A 52 -0.93 18.32 -13.18
C MET A 52 -2.27 18.84 -12.63
N GLU A 53 -3.39 18.15 -12.91
CA GLU A 53 -4.73 18.50 -12.46
C GLU A 53 -5.13 17.88 -11.10
N THR A 54 -6.18 18.42 -10.49
CA THR A 54 -6.82 17.92 -9.25
C THR A 54 -7.77 16.74 -9.47
N ARG A 55 -7.92 16.25 -10.71
CA ARG A 55 -8.73 15.05 -11.01
C ARG A 55 -8.03 13.83 -10.45
N SER A 56 -8.80 12.85 -9.97
CA SER A 56 -8.25 11.68 -9.27
C SER A 56 -7.32 10.87 -10.19
N PRO A 57 -6.01 10.78 -9.89
CA PRO A 57 -5.05 10.07 -10.72
C PRO A 57 -5.01 8.56 -10.46
N LEU A 58 -5.98 8.04 -9.68
CA LEU A 58 -5.93 6.68 -9.13
C LEU A 58 -5.96 5.58 -10.20
N ALA A 59 -6.67 5.78 -11.31
CA ALA A 59 -6.75 4.77 -12.36
C ALA A 59 -5.40 4.63 -13.10
N GLU A 60 -4.76 5.75 -13.38
CA GLU A 60 -3.52 5.87 -14.13
C GLU A 60 -2.30 5.49 -13.27
N LEU A 61 -2.32 5.83 -11.97
CA LEU A 61 -1.39 5.28 -10.99
C LEU A 61 -1.48 3.75 -10.92
N GLY A 62 -2.70 3.20 -11.08
CA GLY A 62 -2.92 1.76 -11.18
C GLY A 62 -2.26 1.13 -12.42
N VAL A 63 -2.29 1.82 -13.57
CA VAL A 63 -1.61 1.38 -14.80
C VAL A 63 -0.09 1.42 -14.64
N LEU A 64 0.46 2.49 -14.06
CA LEU A 64 1.89 2.60 -13.75
C LEU A 64 2.36 1.47 -12.82
N LYS A 65 1.56 1.15 -11.79
CA LYS A 65 1.86 0.04 -10.89
C LYS A 65 1.90 -1.31 -11.63
N LYS A 66 0.91 -1.58 -12.49
CA LYS A 66 0.85 -2.84 -13.29
C LYS A 66 2.09 -3.03 -14.14
N LEU A 67 2.59 -1.96 -14.76
CA LEU A 67 3.78 -2.00 -15.59
C LEU A 67 5.05 -2.39 -14.79
N CYS A 68 5.17 -1.89 -13.56
CA CYS A 68 6.25 -2.23 -12.64
C CYS A 68 6.13 -3.68 -12.11
N ASP A 69 4.91 -4.15 -11.84
CA ASP A 69 4.65 -5.50 -11.31
C ASP A 69 4.85 -6.61 -12.37
N HIS A 70 4.49 -6.35 -13.64
CA HIS A 70 4.72 -7.30 -14.73
C HIS A 70 4.73 -6.62 -16.12
N PRO A 71 5.79 -6.77 -16.95
CA PRO A 71 5.90 -6.12 -18.27
C PRO A 71 4.91 -6.62 -19.33
N ARG A 72 4.08 -7.62 -19.01
CA ARG A 72 3.19 -8.32 -19.96
C ARG A 72 1.72 -7.92 -19.85
N LEU A 73 1.40 -6.90 -19.08
CA LEU A 73 0.07 -6.27 -19.05
C LEU A 73 0.03 -5.08 -20.02
#